data_AF-A0A174ZXL6-F1
#
_entry.id   AF-A0A174ZXL6-F1
#
_cell.length_a   1.000
_cell.length_b   1.000
_cell.length_c   1.000
_cell.angle_alpha   90.00
_cell.angle_beta   90.00
_cell.angle_gamma   90.00
#
_symmetry.space_group_name_H-M   'P 1'
#
loop_
_entity.id
_entity.type
_entity.pdbx_description
1 polymer ?
#
loop_
_entity_poly.entity_id
_entity_poly.type
_entity_poly.pdbx_seq_one_letter_code
_entity_poly.pdbx_strand_id
1 'polypeptide(L)'
;MKFKPNDYFLKQYPDLLNTKEVGEILRISTKTVCKMIHEGEIKAFSVARKTLVPKVYLLQYIYGKDAPKIDDLVKIYGGEK
;
A
#
# COMPACT_ATOMS: atom_id res chain seq x y z
N MET A 1 5.17 -16.15 -5.34
CA MET A 1 5.58 -15.24 -6.44
C MET A 1 6.72 -14.40 -5.86
N LYS A 2 7.95 -14.48 -6.36
CA LYS A 2 9.10 -13.86 -5.66
C LYS A 2 8.98 -12.33 -5.71
N PHE A 3 9.02 -11.67 -4.55
CA PHE A 3 9.10 -10.21 -4.43
C PHE A 3 10.25 -9.69 -5.30
N LYS A 4 9.95 -8.80 -6.26
CA LYS A 4 10.96 -8.13 -7.07
C LYS A 4 10.96 -6.65 -6.67
N PRO A 5 11.99 -6.15 -5.97
CA PRO A 5 12.04 -4.77 -5.47
C PRO A 5 11.96 -3.68 -6.55
N ASN A 6 11.99 -4.05 -7.83
CA ASN A 6 11.81 -3.18 -8.98
C ASN A 6 10.33 -2.94 -9.30
N ASP A 7 9.46 -2.80 -8.30
CA ASP A 7 8.08 -2.35 -8.49
C ASP A 7 8.05 -0.85 -8.87
N TYR A 8 8.62 -0.52 -10.02
CA TYR A 8 8.68 0.83 -10.61
C TYR A 8 7.29 1.46 -10.68
N PHE A 9 6.23 0.64 -10.78
CA PHE A 9 4.86 1.12 -10.83
C PHE A 9 4.41 1.82 -9.54
N LEU A 10 5.02 1.56 -8.38
CA LEU A 10 4.71 2.28 -7.13
C LEU A 10 5.54 3.56 -6.95
N LYS A 11 6.64 3.74 -7.69
CA LYS A 11 7.46 4.95 -7.60
C LYS A 11 6.72 6.21 -8.05
N GLN A 12 5.73 6.07 -8.93
CA GLN A 12 4.91 7.19 -9.42
C GLN A 12 3.82 7.65 -8.43
N TYR A 13 3.57 6.88 -7.36
CA TYR A 13 2.56 7.20 -6.36
C TYR A 13 3.20 7.86 -5.13
N PRO A 14 2.46 8.58 -4.27
CA PRO A 14 2.96 9.10 -3.00
C PRO A 14 3.07 7.99 -1.94
N ASP A 15 3.97 8.12 -0.95
CA ASP A 15 4.18 7.08 0.07
C ASP A 15 2.95 6.79 0.93
N LEU A 16 2.08 7.79 1.06
CA LEU A 16 0.75 7.67 1.63
C LEU A 16 -0.28 7.72 0.50
N LEU A 17 -0.88 6.57 0.21
CA LEU A 17 -1.89 6.41 -0.82
C LEU A 17 -3.27 6.77 -0.27
N ASN A 18 -4.10 7.41 -1.08
CA ASN A 18 -5.53 7.51 -0.82
C ASN A 18 -6.29 6.31 -1.39
N THR A 19 -7.57 6.16 -1.03
CA THR A 19 -8.40 5.01 -1.45
C THR A 19 -8.58 4.91 -2.97
N LYS A 20 -8.52 6.02 -3.70
CA LYS A 20 -8.59 6.04 -5.16
C LYS A 20 -7.31 5.45 -5.77
N GLU A 21 -6.15 5.89 -5.31
CA GLU A 21 -4.85 5.38 -5.77
C GLU A 21 -4.69 3.88 -5.47
N VAL A 22 -5.14 3.42 -4.29
CA VAL A 22 -5.16 1.98 -3.98
C VAL A 22 -6.07 1.21 -4.96
N GLY A 23 -7.24 1.76 -5.30
CA GLY A 23 -8.14 1.16 -6.28
C GLY A 23 -7.54 1.10 -7.69
N GLU A 24 -6.82 2.15 -8.10
CA GLU A 24 -6.09 2.18 -9.37
C GLU A 24 -4.97 1.14 -9.41
N ILE A 25 -4.20 0.99 -8.33
CA ILE A 25 -3.11 0.02 -8.20
C ILE A 25 -3.64 -1.42 -8.24
N LEU A 26 -4.66 -1.72 -7.43
CA LEU A 26 -5.24 -3.06 -7.30
C LEU A 26 -6.26 -3.39 -8.41
N ARG A 27 -6.61 -2.41 -9.27
CA ARG A 27 -7.63 -2.52 -10.31
C ARG A 27 -9.01 -2.94 -9.77
N ILE A 28 -9.40 -2.36 -8.64
CA ILE A 28 -10.69 -2.59 -7.98
C ILE A 28 -11.41 -1.28 -7.65
N SER A 29 -12.72 -1.35 -7.42
CA SER A 29 -13.51 -0.17 -7.09
C SER A 29 -13.09 0.43 -5.74
N THR A 30 -13.21 1.75 -5.60
CA THR A 30 -12.99 2.45 -4.32
C THR A 30 -13.91 1.94 -3.21
N LYS A 31 -15.12 1.49 -3.54
CA LYS A 31 -16.05 0.87 -2.59
C LYS A 31 -15.45 -0.43 -2.02
N THR A 32 -14.85 -1.25 -2.86
CA THR A 32 -14.16 -2.48 -2.44
C THR A 32 -12.96 -2.15 -1.57
N VAL A 33 -12.14 -1.17 -1.95
CA VAL A 33 -11.01 -0.71 -1.14
C VAL A 33 -11.47 -0.26 0.26
N CYS A 34 -12.49 0.59 0.34
CA CYS A 34 -13.04 1.04 1.62
C CYS A 34 -13.55 -0.12 2.48
N LYS A 35 -14.21 -1.11 1.85
CA LYS A 35 -14.67 -2.32 2.54
C LYS A 35 -13.49 -3.11 3.12
N MET A 36 -12.45 -3.37 2.34
CA MET A 36 -11.25 -4.10 2.77
C MET A 36 -10.49 -3.38 3.90
N ILE A 37 -10.43 -2.04 3.85
CA ILE A 37 -9.86 -1.25 4.94
C ILE A 37 -10.72 -1.36 6.20
N HIS A 38 -12.05 -1.31 6.07
CA HIS A 38 -12.98 -1.45 7.18
C HIS A 38 -12.93 -2.84 7.82
N GLU A 39 -12.78 -3.89 7.01
CA GLU A 39 -12.63 -5.28 7.45
C GLU A 39 -11.22 -5.60 7.99
N GLY A 40 -10.27 -4.66 7.88
CA GLY A 40 -8.91 -4.81 8.38
C GLY A 40 -7.97 -5.62 7.49
N GLU A 41 -8.40 -5.99 6.28
CA GLU A 41 -7.57 -6.69 5.31
C GLU A 41 -6.40 -5.82 4.82
N ILE A 42 -6.67 -4.53 4.60
CA ILE A 42 -5.65 -3.53 4.26
C ILE A 42 -5.51 -2.56 5.44
N LYS A 43 -4.31 -2.53 6.04
CA LYS A 43 -4.01 -1.58 7.12
C LYS A 43 -3.99 -0.15 6.56
N ALA A 44 -4.72 0.73 7.23
CA ALA A 44 -4.81 2.15 6.91
C ALA A 44 -4.93 2.97 8.20
N PHE A 45 -4.76 4.29 8.08
CA PHE A 45 -5.08 5.22 9.16
C PHE A 45 -5.79 6.45 8.61
N SER A 46 -6.48 7.17 9.47
CA SER A 46 -7.24 8.36 9.09
C SER A 46 -6.57 9.62 9.63
N VAL A 47 -6.32 10.60 8.77
CA VAL A 47 -5.83 11.95 9.16
C VAL A 47 -6.73 13.00 8.52
N ALA A 48 -7.26 13.92 9.33
CA ALA A 48 -8.11 15.02 8.85
C ALA A 48 -9.26 14.55 7.91
N ARG A 49 -9.94 13.46 8.28
CA ARG A 49 -11.02 12.79 7.51
C ARG A 49 -10.59 12.17 6.18
N LYS A 50 -9.29 12.00 5.94
CA LYS A 50 -8.75 11.27 4.80
C LYS A 50 -8.21 9.91 5.25
N THR A 51 -8.66 8.84 4.61
CA THR A 51 -8.10 7.49 4.79
C THR A 51 -6.83 7.38 3.96
N LEU A 52 -5.72 7.08 4.62
CA LEU A 52 -4.39 6.97 4.05
C LEU A 52 -3.83 5.56 4.27
N VAL A 53 -3.24 5.00 3.21
CA VAL A 53 -2.63 3.69 3.18
C VAL A 53 -1.15 3.86 2.86
N PRO A 54 -0.24 3.62 3.81
CA PRO A 54 1.18 3.50 3.50
C PRO A 54 1.41 2.46 2.41
N LYS A 55 2.20 2.81 1.38
CA LYS A 55 2.58 1.85 0.32
C LYS A 55 3.14 0.55 0.89
N VAL A 56 3.90 0.62 1.99
CA VAL A 56 4.46 -0.55 2.67
C VAL A 56 3.37 -1.52 3.15
N TYR A 57 2.23 -1.02 3.65
CA TYR A 57 1.11 -1.86 4.06
C TYR A 57 0.34 -2.42 2.87
N LEU A 58 0.24 -1.67 1.77
CA LEU A 58 -0.31 -2.21 0.53
C LEU A 58 0.55 -3.34 -0.03
N LEU A 59 1.87 -3.20 0.02
CA LEU A 59 2.82 -4.27 -0.37
C LEU A 59 2.67 -5.50 0.51
N GLN A 60 2.49 -5.33 1.83
CA GLN A 60 2.19 -6.45 2.72
C GLN A 60 0.91 -7.19 2.32
N TYR A 61 -0.13 -6.46 1.92
CA TYR A 61 -1.36 -7.06 1.44
C TYR A 61 -1.15 -7.85 0.14
N ILE A 62 -0.45 -7.26 -0.85
CA ILE A 62 -0.23 -7.89 -2.17
C ILE A 62 0.60 -9.17 -2.07
N TYR A 63 1.69 -9.15 -1.30
CA TYR A 63 2.64 -10.27 -1.22
C TYR A 63 2.33 -11.23 -0.06
N GLY A 64 1.52 -10.83 0.92
CA GLY A 64 1.13 -11.67 2.05
C GLY A 64 2.34 -12.26 2.77
N LYS A 65 2.43 -13.59 2.81
CA LYS A 65 3.55 -14.32 3.46
C LYS A 65 4.89 -14.18 2.72
N ASP A 66 4.85 -13.84 1.43
CA ASP A 66 6.04 -13.61 0.61
C ASP A 66 6.54 -12.15 0.74
N ALA A 67 5.85 -11.29 1.50
CA ALA A 67 6.23 -9.91 1.69
C ALA A 67 7.56 -9.78 2.46
N PRO A 68 8.49 -8.91 2.03
CA PRO A 68 9.65 -8.55 2.84
C PRO A 68 9.23 -7.95 4.17
N LYS A 69 10.15 -7.97 5.14
CA LYS A 69 9.92 -7.30 6.42
C LYS A 69 9.71 -5.81 6.17
N ILE A 70 8.87 -5.19 7.01
CA ILE A 70 8.58 -3.75 6.92
C ILE A 70 9.87 -2.94 6.92
N ASP A 71 10.84 -3.28 7.77
CA ASP A 71 12.12 -2.59 7.85
C ASP A 71 12.89 -2.58 6.51
N ASP A 72 12.78 -3.64 5.73
CA ASP A 72 13.39 -3.73 4.40
C ASP A 72 12.60 -2.91 3.36
N LEU A 73 11.26 -2.95 3.43
CA LEU A 73 10.41 -2.11 2.58
C LEU A 73 10.60 -0.63 2.85
N VAL A 74 10.77 -0.23 4.11
CA VAL A 74 11.02 1.15 4.51
C VAL A 74 12.39 1.63 4.03
N LYS A 75 13.41 0.77 3.96
CA LYS A 75 14.69 1.14 3.34
C LYS A 75 14.59 1.39 1.83
N ILE A 76 13.69 0.66 1.15
CA ILE A 76 13.52 0.75 -0.30
C ILE A 76 12.59 1.91 -0.70
N TYR A 77 11.53 2.15 0.08
CA TYR A 77 10.45 3.08 -0.26
C TYR A 77 10.27 4.23 0.74
N GLY A 78 10.92 4.21 1.90
CA GLY A 78 10.72 5.17 2.99
C GLY A 78 11.41 6.53 2.80
N GLY A 79 11.87 6.83 1.59
CA GLY A 79 12.53 8.09 1.25
C GLY A 79 13.97 8.16 1.76
N GLU A 80 14.90 8.29 0.82
CA GLU A 80 16.16 8.99 1.08
C GLU A 80 15.81 10.42 1.54
N LYS A 81 16.41 10.86 2.66
CA LYS A 81 16.66 12.28 2.85
C LYS A 81 17.91 12.67 2.09
#